data_AF-X1VUG5-F1
#
_entry.id   AF-X1VUG5-F1
#
_cell.length_a   1.000
_cell.length_b   1.000
_cell.length_c   1.000
_cell.angle_alpha   90.00
_cell.angle_beta   90.00
_cell.angle_gamma   90.00
#
_symmetry.space_group_name_H-M   'P 1'
#
loop_
_entity.id
_entity.type
_entity.pdbx_description
1 polymer ?
#
loop_
_entity_poly.entity_id
_entity_poly.type
_entity_poly.pdbx_seq_one_letter_code
_entity_poly.pdbx_strand_id
1 'polypeptide(L)'
;DYPDDLTEWGQKKGLSEDWTKRYWAAHWSLPSPQQGFEMLHRGIIDQSELNMLLRALDIMPFWRDRLTQVAYRPLTRVDVRRMYKEGVLDEAGVFDAYLDHGYSPENAKRMTQFTVSFVLSQQSKFSTTDVVTAYTKRMITRSEASSLLSILGVRPENTSFILSTADYKRQWALTESKIKGIRNLYKRAVYDEN
;
A
#
# COMPACT_ATOMS: atom_id res chain seq x y z
N ASP A 1 34.33 -1.68 -36.50
CA ASP A 1 33.11 -1.09 -37.07
C ASP A 1 33.27 0.23 -37.79
N TYR A 2 34.44 0.89 -37.81
CA TYR A 2 34.62 2.05 -38.71
C TYR A 2 34.98 1.55 -40.12
N PRO A 3 34.20 1.86 -41.18
CA PRO A 3 34.53 1.42 -42.54
C PRO A 3 35.75 2.18 -43.08
N ASP A 4 36.74 1.46 -43.63
CA ASP A 4 37.99 2.06 -44.11
C ASP A 4 37.76 3.13 -45.19
N ASP A 5 36.82 2.86 -46.10
CA ASP A 5 36.40 3.71 -47.22
C ASP A 5 35.77 5.03 -46.74
N LEU A 6 35.20 5.05 -45.54
CA LEU A 6 34.44 6.20 -45.04
C LEU A 6 35.33 7.43 -44.90
N THR A 7 36.62 7.24 -44.58
CA THR A 7 37.60 8.33 -44.53
C THR A 7 37.77 8.99 -45.90
N GLU A 8 37.91 8.19 -46.96
CA GLU A 8 38.08 8.69 -48.33
C GLU A 8 36.85 9.51 -48.76
N TRP A 9 35.65 8.99 -48.53
CA TRP A 9 34.40 9.68 -48.86
C TRP A 9 34.17 10.93 -48.00
N GLY A 10 34.52 10.88 -46.71
CA GLY A 10 34.48 12.04 -45.82
C GLY A 10 35.40 13.16 -46.29
N GLN A 11 36.63 12.83 -46.68
CA GLN A 11 37.59 13.79 -47.23
C GLN A 11 37.09 14.43 -48.53
N LYS A 12 36.48 13.67 -49.44
CA LYS A 12 35.83 14.20 -50.65
C LYS A 12 34.67 15.17 -50.33
N LYS A 13 34.10 15.10 -49.13
CA LYS A 13 33.07 16.02 -48.61
C LYS A 13 33.65 17.13 -47.71
N GLY A 14 34.97 17.21 -47.58
CA GLY A 14 35.65 18.25 -46.79
C GLY A 14 35.78 17.94 -45.29
N LEU A 15 35.48 16.71 -44.84
CA LEU A 15 35.71 16.30 -43.46
C LEU A 15 37.13 15.78 -43.28
N SER A 16 37.79 16.18 -42.18
CA SER A 16 39.02 15.52 -41.75
C SER A 16 38.72 14.10 -41.26
N GLU A 17 39.74 13.24 -41.20
CA GLU A 17 39.58 11.89 -40.64
C GLU A 17 39.03 11.91 -39.21
N ASP A 18 39.49 12.86 -38.37
CA ASP A 18 38.98 13.05 -37.01
C ASP A 18 37.47 13.35 -37.00
N TRP A 19 37.02 14.27 -37.85
CA TRP A 19 35.59 14.58 -37.97
C TRP A 19 34.79 13.43 -38.55
N THR A 20 35.29 12.70 -39.54
CA THR A 20 34.63 11.51 -40.07
C THR A 20 34.44 10.45 -38.97
N LYS A 21 35.45 10.21 -38.14
CA LYS A 21 35.37 9.30 -36.99
C LYS A 21 34.36 9.78 -35.94
N ARG A 22 34.26 11.08 -35.68
CA ARG A 22 33.26 11.66 -34.77
C ARG A 22 31.84 11.53 -35.31
N TYR A 23 31.63 11.83 -36.59
CA TYR A 23 30.34 11.62 -37.25
C TYR A 23 29.93 10.15 -37.22
N TRP A 24 30.88 9.24 -37.45
CA TRP A 24 30.64 7.82 -37.25
C TRP A 24 30.29 7.50 -35.80
N ALA A 25 31.03 7.97 -34.80
CA ALA A 25 30.65 7.72 -33.40
C ALA A 25 29.24 8.24 -33.06
N ALA A 26 28.85 9.39 -33.63
CA ALA A 26 27.53 10.00 -33.41
C ALA A 26 26.39 9.35 -34.20
N HIS A 27 26.66 8.46 -35.17
CA HIS A 27 25.61 7.83 -35.97
C HIS A 27 24.85 6.73 -35.21
N TRP A 28 25.45 6.18 -34.16
CA TRP A 28 24.85 5.11 -33.38
C TRP A 28 23.61 5.59 -32.64
N SER A 29 22.54 4.79 -32.68
CA SER A 29 21.39 4.97 -31.79
C SER A 29 21.72 4.36 -30.44
N LEU A 30 21.78 5.20 -29.41
CA LEU A 30 22.06 4.76 -28.05
C LEU A 30 20.80 4.25 -27.34
N PRO A 31 20.94 3.37 -26.33
CA PRO A 31 19.82 3.01 -25.46
C PRO A 31 19.19 4.24 -24.79
N SER A 32 17.87 4.20 -24.56
CA SER A 32 17.18 5.25 -23.81
C SER A 32 17.56 5.22 -22.32
N PRO A 33 17.31 6.31 -21.55
CA PRO A 33 17.50 6.29 -20.10
C PRO A 33 16.71 5.17 -19.42
N GLN A 34 15.49 4.86 -19.88
CA GLN A 34 14.69 3.76 -19.34
C GLN A 34 15.34 2.40 -19.58
N GLN A 35 15.90 2.16 -20.77
CA GLN A 35 16.68 0.95 -21.04
C GLN A 35 17.94 0.89 -20.15
N GLY A 36 18.60 2.04 -19.93
CA GLY A 36 19.69 2.18 -18.97
C GLY A 36 19.30 1.76 -17.55
N PHE A 37 18.14 2.22 -17.06
CA PHE A 37 17.64 1.86 -15.73
C PHE A 37 17.31 0.37 -15.63
N GLU A 38 16.72 -0.23 -16.67
CA GLU A 38 16.49 -1.67 -16.70
C GLU A 38 17.78 -2.48 -16.67
N MET A 39 18.80 -2.08 -17.42
CA MET A 39 20.12 -2.71 -17.38
C MET A 39 20.76 -2.58 -16.00
N LEU A 40 20.67 -1.41 -15.37
CA LEU A 40 21.16 -1.18 -14.00
C LEU A 40 20.47 -2.12 -12.99
N HIS A 41 19.13 -2.17 -12.99
CA HIS A 41 18.39 -3.02 -12.04
C HIS A 41 18.62 -4.51 -12.24
N ARG A 42 18.98 -4.93 -13.45
CA ARG A 42 19.32 -6.32 -13.77
C ARG A 42 20.79 -6.65 -13.48
N GLY A 43 21.60 -5.67 -13.06
CA GLY A 43 23.03 -5.83 -12.83
C GLY A 43 23.84 -6.09 -14.10
N ILE A 44 23.30 -5.71 -15.27
CA ILE A 44 23.99 -5.81 -16.57
C ILE A 44 25.01 -4.70 -16.72
N ILE A 45 24.72 -3.53 -16.17
CA ILE A 45 25.63 -2.39 -16.08
C ILE A 45 25.68 -1.87 -14.64
N ASP A 46 26.75 -1.16 -14.30
CA ASP A 46 26.87 -0.43 -13.04
C ASP A 46 26.46 1.05 -13.18
N GLN A 47 26.54 1.80 -12.07
CA GLN A 47 26.19 3.21 -12.03
C GLN A 47 27.14 4.09 -12.86
N SER A 48 28.41 3.69 -13.01
CA SER A 48 29.40 4.42 -13.79
C SER A 48 29.12 4.30 -15.29
N GLU A 49 28.73 3.12 -15.74
CA GLU A 49 28.30 2.82 -17.11
C GLU A 49 26.96 3.51 -17.43
N LEU A 50 26.01 3.53 -16.48
CA LEU A 50 24.79 4.32 -16.64
C LEU A 50 25.10 5.80 -16.81
N ASN A 51 25.99 6.36 -15.98
CA ASN A 51 26.38 7.77 -16.10
C ASN A 51 27.11 8.06 -17.43
N MET A 52 27.88 7.11 -17.96
CA MET A 52 28.46 7.20 -19.31
C MET A 52 27.38 7.28 -20.38
N LEU A 53 26.35 6.42 -20.31
CA LEU A 53 25.21 6.46 -21.21
C LEU A 53 24.46 7.80 -21.12
N LEU A 54 24.11 8.26 -19.92
CA LEU A 54 23.40 9.54 -19.74
C LEU A 54 24.23 10.73 -20.23
N ARG A 55 25.56 10.67 -20.12
CA ARG A 55 26.47 11.66 -20.72
C ARG A 55 26.42 11.63 -22.25
N ALA A 56 26.45 10.45 -22.85
CA ALA A 56 26.40 10.28 -24.30
C ALA A 56 25.04 10.70 -24.90
N LEU A 57 23.95 10.60 -24.11
CA LEU A 57 22.62 11.14 -24.42
C LEU A 57 22.48 12.65 -24.19
N ASP A 58 23.58 13.35 -23.88
CA ASP A 58 23.62 14.79 -23.64
C ASP A 58 22.74 15.28 -22.48
N ILE A 59 22.51 14.43 -21.46
CA ILE A 59 21.83 14.85 -20.23
C ILE A 59 22.81 15.70 -19.41
N MET A 60 22.38 16.90 -19.02
CA MET A 60 23.20 17.81 -18.20
C MET A 60 23.66 17.11 -16.91
N PRO A 61 24.93 17.26 -16.48
CA PRO A 61 25.46 16.62 -15.27
C PRO A 61 24.58 16.76 -14.02
N PHE A 62 23.96 17.93 -13.82
CA PHE A 62 23.05 18.19 -12.69
C PHE A 62 21.86 17.22 -12.63
N TRP A 63 21.35 16.76 -13.76
CA TRP A 63 20.16 15.89 -13.82
C TRP A 63 20.48 14.40 -13.73
N ARG A 64 21.71 13.97 -14.00
CA ARG A 64 22.05 12.54 -14.11
C ARG A 64 21.80 11.77 -12.81
N ASP A 65 22.28 12.31 -11.69
CA ASP A 65 22.09 11.66 -10.38
C ASP A 65 20.62 11.65 -9.96
N ARG A 66 19.89 12.75 -10.21
CA ARG A 66 18.46 12.86 -9.91
C ARG A 66 17.63 11.88 -10.73
N LEU A 67 17.93 11.77 -12.02
CA LEU A 67 17.26 10.84 -12.91
C LEU A 67 17.57 9.39 -12.54
N THR A 68 18.81 9.11 -12.12
CA THR A 68 19.24 7.79 -11.63
C THR A 68 18.50 7.41 -10.34
N GLN A 69 18.23 8.35 -9.43
CA GLN A 69 17.43 8.05 -8.22
C GLN A 69 16.00 7.60 -8.55
N VAL A 70 15.40 8.16 -9.59
CA VAL A 70 14.05 7.78 -10.07
C VAL A 70 14.03 6.41 -10.76
N ALA A 71 15.20 5.82 -11.05
CA ALA A 71 15.25 4.44 -11.55
C ALA A 71 14.64 3.47 -10.53
N TYR A 72 14.95 3.66 -9.24
CA TYR A 72 14.50 2.76 -8.19
C TYR A 72 13.00 2.90 -7.91
N ARG A 73 12.32 1.77 -7.77
CA ARG A 73 10.89 1.75 -7.48
C ARG A 73 10.65 2.12 -6.00
N PRO A 74 9.67 2.98 -5.70
CA PRO A 74 9.24 3.19 -4.32
C PRO A 74 8.62 1.90 -3.76
N LEU A 75 8.57 1.80 -2.43
CA LEU A 75 7.87 0.72 -1.74
C LEU A 75 6.42 0.64 -2.22
N THR A 76 5.88 -0.55 -2.43
CA THR A 76 4.47 -0.65 -2.86
C THR A 76 3.55 -0.32 -1.69
N ARG A 77 2.38 0.28 -1.95
CA ARG A 77 1.35 0.52 -0.93
C ARG A 77 0.97 -0.72 -0.10
N VAL A 78 1.08 -1.92 -0.69
CA VAL A 78 0.83 -3.18 0.03
C VAL A 78 1.95 -3.46 1.01
N ASP A 79 3.20 -3.32 0.56
CA ASP A 79 4.37 -3.56 1.39
C ASP A 79 4.52 -2.49 2.47
N VAL A 80 4.20 -1.22 2.18
CA VAL A 80 4.12 -0.15 3.20
C VAL A 80 3.20 -0.56 4.36
N ARG A 81 2.00 -1.08 4.07
CA ARG A 81 1.08 -1.55 5.13
C ARG A 81 1.63 -2.75 5.90
N ARG A 82 2.27 -3.69 5.21
CA ARG A 82 2.88 -4.88 5.84
C ARG A 82 4.06 -4.48 6.71
N MET A 83 4.94 -3.63 6.21
CA MET A 83 6.10 -3.11 6.92
C MET A 83 5.69 -2.32 8.16
N TYR A 84 4.63 -1.51 8.09
CA TYR A 84 4.07 -0.86 9.27
C TYR A 84 3.53 -1.90 10.28
N LYS A 85 2.78 -2.89 9.81
CA LYS A 85 2.27 -3.98 10.65
C LYS A 85 3.38 -4.76 11.38
N GLU A 86 4.49 -5.02 10.71
CA GLU A 86 5.65 -5.73 11.27
C GLU A 86 6.61 -4.79 12.04
N GLY A 87 6.31 -3.49 12.13
CA GLY A 87 7.13 -2.51 12.86
C GLY A 87 8.42 -2.08 12.15
N VAL A 88 8.56 -2.39 10.86
CA VAL A 88 9.69 -1.95 10.03
C VAL A 88 9.56 -0.47 9.65
N LEU A 89 8.33 0.00 9.44
CA LEU A 89 8.03 1.42 9.28
C LEU A 89 7.25 1.93 10.48
N ASP A 90 7.56 3.15 10.92
CA ASP A 90 6.72 3.93 11.81
C ASP A 90 5.73 4.81 11.01
N GLU A 91 4.94 5.64 11.70
CA GLU A 91 3.95 6.50 11.03
C GLU A 91 4.60 7.50 10.06
N ALA A 92 5.78 8.03 10.40
CA ALA A 92 6.53 8.94 9.54
C ALA A 92 7.04 8.23 8.28
N GLY A 93 7.60 7.02 8.42
CA GLY A 93 8.04 6.23 7.27
C GLY A 93 6.90 5.80 6.36
N VAL A 94 5.70 5.56 6.90
CA VAL A 94 4.49 5.34 6.08
C VAL A 94 4.12 6.60 5.29
N PHE A 95 4.19 7.77 5.92
CA PHE A 95 3.91 9.05 5.28
C PHE A 95 4.88 9.33 4.13
N ASP A 96 6.19 9.19 4.37
CA ASP A 96 7.23 9.39 3.36
C ASP A 96 7.07 8.42 2.18
N ALA A 97 6.76 7.15 2.44
CA ALA A 97 6.52 6.18 1.38
C ALA A 97 5.30 6.55 0.50
N TYR A 98 4.28 7.21 1.06
CA TYR A 98 3.18 7.74 0.26
C TYR A 98 3.58 9.02 -0.50
N LEU A 99 4.49 9.84 -0.01
CA LEU A 99 5.05 10.95 -0.79
C LEU A 99 5.86 10.45 -1.99
N ASP A 100 6.65 9.39 -1.82
CA ASP A 100 7.43 8.77 -2.91
C ASP A 100 6.54 8.22 -4.04
N HIS A 101 5.29 7.87 -3.72
CA HIS A 101 4.27 7.51 -4.70
C HIS A 101 3.67 8.71 -5.46
N GLY A 102 4.04 9.94 -5.09
CA GLY A 102 3.52 11.17 -5.69
C GLY A 102 2.18 11.62 -5.13
N TYR A 103 1.74 11.12 -3.96
CA TYR A 103 0.57 11.68 -3.29
C TYR A 103 0.89 13.10 -2.79
N SER A 104 -0.11 14.00 -2.84
CA SER A 104 0.00 15.29 -2.17
C SER A 104 0.20 15.08 -0.65
N PRO A 105 0.85 16.02 0.06
CA PRO A 105 1.06 15.88 1.51
C PRO A 105 -0.23 15.60 2.29
N GLU A 106 -1.33 16.24 1.90
CA GLU A 106 -2.65 15.99 2.51
C GLU A 106 -3.14 14.56 2.27
N ASN A 107 -3.00 14.03 1.05
CA ASN A 107 -3.42 12.66 0.74
C ASN A 107 -2.47 11.62 1.36
N ALA A 108 -1.17 11.90 1.42
CA ALA A 108 -0.19 11.06 2.12
C ALA A 108 -0.55 10.94 3.61
N LYS A 109 -0.95 12.05 4.25
CA LYS A 109 -1.42 12.05 5.65
C LYS A 109 -2.68 11.19 5.82
N ARG A 110 -3.67 11.33 4.95
CA ARG A 110 -4.90 10.50 4.97
C ARG A 110 -4.60 9.01 4.77
N MET A 111 -3.71 8.69 3.84
CA MET A 111 -3.29 7.31 3.58
C MET A 111 -2.51 6.71 4.75
N THR A 112 -1.74 7.53 5.46
CA THR A 112 -1.05 7.15 6.68
C THR A 112 -2.04 6.82 7.79
N GLN A 113 -2.99 7.72 8.07
CA GLN A 113 -4.06 7.50 9.06
C GLN A 113 -4.90 6.25 8.74
N PHE A 114 -5.21 6.03 7.46
CA PHE A 114 -5.87 4.82 7.00
C PHE A 114 -5.03 3.58 7.29
N THR A 115 -3.74 3.60 6.97
CA THR A 115 -2.82 2.47 7.18
C THR A 115 -2.72 2.09 8.65
N VAL A 116 -2.53 3.08 9.52
CA VAL A 116 -2.46 2.89 10.98
C VAL A 116 -3.76 2.25 11.48
N SER A 117 -4.90 2.86 11.18
CA SER A 117 -6.23 2.35 11.59
C SER A 117 -6.50 0.94 11.06
N PHE A 118 -6.16 0.69 9.80
CA PHE A 118 -6.33 -0.60 9.15
C PHE A 118 -5.52 -1.69 9.85
N VAL A 119 -4.24 -1.43 10.13
CA VAL A 119 -3.35 -2.39 10.79
C VAL A 119 -3.79 -2.66 12.23
N LEU A 120 -4.16 -1.63 12.99
CA LEU A 120 -4.67 -1.79 14.36
C LEU A 120 -5.94 -2.65 14.39
N SER A 121 -6.86 -2.45 13.43
CA SER A 121 -8.08 -3.27 13.32
C SER A 121 -7.78 -4.75 13.01
N GLN A 122 -6.70 -5.04 12.29
CA GLN A 122 -6.27 -6.40 11.98
C GLN A 122 -5.55 -7.07 13.16
N GLN A 123 -4.79 -6.29 13.95
CA GLN A 123 -4.05 -6.81 15.11
C GLN A 123 -4.93 -7.06 16.32
N SER A 124 -6.00 -6.28 16.51
CA SER A 124 -6.87 -6.41 17.70
C SER A 124 -7.46 -7.82 17.85
N LYS A 125 -7.58 -8.60 16.76
CA LYS A 125 -8.31 -9.88 16.67
C LYS A 125 -9.73 -9.81 17.27
N PHE A 126 -10.20 -8.61 17.56
CA PHE A 126 -11.40 -8.31 18.31
C PHE A 126 -12.35 -7.70 17.28
N SER A 127 -13.32 -8.49 16.85
CA SER A 127 -14.20 -8.17 15.75
C SER A 127 -15.46 -7.45 16.23
N THR A 128 -16.18 -6.83 15.29
CA THR A 128 -17.52 -6.31 15.55
C THR A 128 -18.47 -7.41 16.05
N THR A 129 -18.27 -8.65 15.59
CA THR A 129 -19.01 -9.83 16.06
C THR A 129 -18.72 -10.15 17.52
N ASP A 130 -17.47 -10.02 17.97
CA ASP A 130 -17.09 -10.25 19.37
C ASP A 130 -17.75 -9.21 20.28
N VAL A 131 -17.75 -7.94 19.88
CA VAL A 131 -18.43 -6.86 20.62
C VAL A 131 -19.94 -7.12 20.74
N VAL A 132 -20.59 -7.46 19.63
CA VAL A 132 -22.04 -7.76 19.62
C VAL A 132 -22.34 -8.99 20.47
N THR A 133 -21.49 -10.01 20.44
CA THR A 133 -21.65 -11.22 21.26
C THR A 133 -21.51 -10.91 22.74
N ALA A 134 -20.49 -10.16 23.14
CA ALA A 134 -20.31 -9.72 24.52
C ALA A 134 -21.50 -8.87 25.01
N TYR A 135 -22.00 -7.96 24.17
CA TYR A 135 -23.16 -7.12 24.48
C TYR A 135 -24.45 -7.93 24.65
N THR A 136 -24.77 -8.82 23.69
CA THR A 136 -25.96 -9.68 23.76
C THR A 136 -25.94 -10.62 24.97
N LYS A 137 -24.76 -11.10 25.38
CA LYS A 137 -24.55 -11.92 26.59
C LYS A 137 -24.50 -11.12 27.90
N ARG A 138 -24.74 -9.80 27.88
CA ARG A 138 -24.67 -8.91 29.06
C ARG A 138 -23.29 -8.83 29.72
N MET A 139 -22.22 -9.15 28.98
CA MET A 139 -20.84 -9.03 29.49
C MET A 139 -20.35 -7.58 29.50
N ILE A 140 -20.92 -6.74 28.62
CA ILE A 140 -20.64 -5.31 28.52
C ILE A 140 -21.94 -4.51 28.39
N THR A 141 -21.86 -3.24 28.75
CA THR A 141 -22.93 -2.25 28.62
C THR A 141 -23.05 -1.72 27.19
N ARG A 142 -24.15 -1.03 26.90
CA ARG A 142 -24.38 -0.42 25.59
C ARG A 142 -23.37 0.69 25.28
N SER A 143 -22.97 1.47 26.28
CA SER A 143 -21.94 2.49 26.15
C SER A 143 -20.58 1.88 25.84
N GLU A 144 -20.17 0.84 26.56
CA GLU A 144 -18.92 0.12 26.30
C GLU A 144 -18.91 -0.51 24.89
N ALA A 145 -20.01 -1.14 24.49
CA ALA A 145 -20.16 -1.69 23.14
C ALA A 145 -20.05 -0.61 22.05
N SER A 146 -20.65 0.56 22.28
CA SER A 146 -20.56 1.71 21.36
C SER A 146 -19.11 2.21 21.22
N SER A 147 -18.40 2.37 22.34
CA SER A 147 -16.99 2.79 22.35
C SER A 147 -16.10 1.79 21.62
N LEU A 148 -16.30 0.48 21.86
CA LEU A 148 -15.53 -0.57 21.21
C LEU A 148 -15.80 -0.62 19.69
N LEU A 149 -17.06 -0.50 19.26
CA LEU A 149 -17.39 -0.43 17.84
C LEU A 149 -16.76 0.79 17.15
N SER A 150 -16.72 1.94 17.83
CA SER A 150 -16.03 3.13 17.33
C SER A 150 -14.52 2.91 17.16
N ILE A 151 -13.86 2.26 18.13
CA ILE A 151 -12.44 1.87 18.03
C ILE A 151 -12.20 0.93 16.85
N LEU A 152 -13.15 0.04 16.57
CA LEU A 152 -13.10 -0.86 15.40
C LEU A 152 -13.46 -0.16 14.07
N GLY A 153 -13.63 1.16 14.06
CA GLY A 153 -13.91 1.95 12.86
C GLY A 153 -15.36 1.86 12.37
N VAL A 154 -16.28 1.35 13.19
CA VAL A 154 -17.71 1.39 12.88
C VAL A 154 -18.18 2.84 12.98
N ARG A 155 -18.73 3.34 11.87
CA ARG A 155 -19.22 4.71 11.82
C ARG A 155 -20.38 4.93 12.81
N PRO A 156 -20.50 6.11 13.44
CA PRO A 156 -21.54 6.40 14.43
C PRO A 156 -22.96 6.08 13.93
N GLU A 157 -23.25 6.37 12.66
CA GLU A 157 -24.53 6.07 12.03
C GLU A 157 -24.89 4.58 12.04
N ASN A 158 -23.88 3.71 11.92
CA ASN A 158 -24.05 2.26 11.92
C ASN A 158 -24.07 1.68 13.33
N THR A 159 -23.34 2.29 14.27
CA THR A 159 -23.24 1.84 15.67
C THR A 159 -24.63 1.75 16.32
N SER A 160 -25.47 2.75 16.13
CA SER A 160 -26.84 2.75 16.68
C SER A 160 -27.67 1.59 16.15
N PHE A 161 -27.61 1.36 14.83
CA PHE A 161 -28.34 0.28 14.16
C PHE A 161 -27.84 -1.12 14.56
N ILE A 162 -26.53 -1.31 14.72
CA ILE A 162 -25.94 -2.57 15.17
C ILE A 162 -26.40 -2.88 16.60
N LEU A 163 -26.35 -1.90 17.50
CA LEU A 163 -26.74 -2.09 18.89
C LEU A 163 -28.25 -2.31 19.05
N SER A 164 -29.10 -1.62 18.28
CA SER A 164 -30.54 -1.87 18.30
C SER A 164 -30.88 -3.28 17.78
N THR A 165 -30.22 -3.73 16.72
CA THR A 165 -30.35 -5.10 16.21
C THR A 165 -29.93 -6.13 17.27
N ALA A 166 -28.85 -5.85 18.00
CA ALA A 166 -28.39 -6.69 19.10
C ALA A 166 -29.38 -6.72 20.28
N ASP A 167 -30.06 -5.60 20.57
CA ASP A 167 -31.11 -5.54 21.58
C ASP A 167 -32.30 -6.43 21.23
N TYR A 168 -32.74 -6.44 19.96
CA TYR A 168 -33.78 -7.37 19.50
C TYR A 168 -33.36 -8.83 19.66
N LYS A 169 -32.14 -9.19 19.23
CA LYS A 169 -31.60 -10.55 19.41
C LYS A 169 -31.57 -10.96 20.88
N ARG A 170 -31.22 -10.04 21.78
CA ARG A 170 -31.22 -10.26 23.23
C ARG A 170 -32.62 -10.51 23.76
N GLN A 171 -33.63 -9.75 23.30
CA GLN A 171 -35.02 -9.97 23.69
C GLN A 171 -35.52 -11.33 23.21
N TRP A 172 -35.23 -11.72 21.97
CA TRP A 172 -35.61 -13.03 21.43
C TRP A 172 -34.97 -14.17 22.20
N ALA A 173 -33.67 -14.10 22.51
CA ALA A 173 -32.97 -15.10 23.31
C ALA A 173 -33.56 -15.23 24.73
N LEU A 174 -33.97 -14.12 25.36
CA LEU A 174 -34.66 -14.15 26.64
C LEU A 174 -36.01 -14.87 26.54
N THR A 175 -36.81 -14.55 25.52
CA THR A 175 -38.10 -15.19 25.27
C THR A 175 -37.93 -16.70 25.03
N GLU A 176 -36.96 -17.10 24.22
CA GLU A 176 -36.66 -18.50 23.95
C GLU A 176 -36.21 -19.25 25.23
N SER A 177 -35.37 -18.62 26.06
CA SER A 177 -34.97 -19.18 27.35
C SER A 177 -36.15 -19.34 28.32
N LYS A 178 -37.09 -18.40 28.33
CA LYS A 178 -38.33 -18.50 29.14
C LYS A 178 -39.20 -19.65 28.65
N ILE A 179 -39.43 -19.75 27.33
CA ILE A 179 -40.19 -20.86 26.73
C ILE A 179 -39.55 -22.20 27.09
N LYS A 180 -38.23 -22.31 27.00
CA LYS A 180 -37.48 -23.52 27.37
C LYS A 180 -37.64 -23.85 28.86
N GLY A 181 -37.59 -22.85 29.74
CA GLY A 181 -37.82 -22.99 31.17
C GLY A 181 -39.24 -23.50 31.48
N ILE A 182 -40.26 -22.87 30.92
CA ILE A 182 -41.68 -23.26 31.06
C ILE A 182 -41.89 -24.69 30.55
N ARG A 183 -41.36 -25.02 29.37
CA ARG A 183 -41.44 -26.37 28.79
C ARG A 183 -40.80 -27.43 29.68
N ASN A 184 -39.70 -27.10 30.36
CA ASN A 184 -39.05 -28.01 31.30
C ASN A 184 -39.89 -28.21 32.58
N LEU A 185 -40.54 -27.17 33.08
CA LEU A 185 -41.42 -27.25 34.25
C LEU A 185 -42.69 -28.06 33.95
N TYR A 186 -43.28 -27.89 32.76
CA TYR A 186 -44.40 -28.72 32.29
C TYR A 186 -44.02 -30.20 32.19
N LYS A 187 -42.85 -30.51 31.61
CA LYS A 187 -42.33 -31.91 31.55
C LYS A 187 -42.11 -32.54 32.93
N ARG A 188 -41.87 -31.73 33.96
CA ARG A 188 -41.68 -32.19 35.34
C ARG A 188 -43.01 -32.24 36.13
N ALA A 189 -44.15 -32.02 35.47
CA ALA A 189 -45.48 -31.97 36.07
C ALA A 189 -45.61 -30.94 37.21
N VAL A 190 -44.83 -29.85 37.15
CA VAL A 190 -44.92 -28.73 38.11
C VAL A 190 -46.04 -27.75 37.71
N TYR A 191 -46.42 -27.74 36.43
CA TYR A 191 -47.60 -27.06 35.92
C TYR A 191 -48.51 -28.10 35.24
N ASP A 192 -49.74 -28.22 35.72
CA ASP A 192 -50.84 -28.95 35.09
C ASP A 192 -51.78 -27.96 34.35
N GLU A 193 -52.69 -28.47 33.51
CA GLU A 193 -53.58 -27.67 32.65
C GLU A 193 -54.70 -26.91 33.40
N ASN A 194 -54.53 -26.61 34.69
CA ASN A 194 -55.54 -25.95 35.52
C ASN A 194 -55.22 -24.48 35.85
#